data_AF-A0A401I488-F1
#
_entry.id   AF-A0A401I488-F1
#
_cell.length_a   1.000
_cell.length_b   1.000
_cell.length_c   1.000
_cell.angle_alpha   90.00
_cell.angle_beta   90.00
_cell.angle_gamma   90.00
#
_symmetry.space_group_name_H-M   'P 1'
#
loop_
_entity.id
_entity.type
_entity.pdbx_description
1 polymer ?
#
loop_
_entity_poly.entity_id
_entity_poly.type
_entity_poly.pdbx_seq_one_letter_code
_entity_poly.pdbx_strand_id
1 'polypeptide(L)'
;MDYIANLIEHGYECDYLDFKERQYHKEKSMDLLKDLMAMANSRHIGDKFIIIGVKDRPEGKEIKGIDPKEFVDSSNYKQLVLNNIEPEIQFDYFKFEYKGHVLGVFKIYKTEDKPYMMRKKYSGLKEGDCLIRKGSTNTVAKRSDYDYMYLNKGQYEIRFLEHALHAVHDVEGCASIEVVLTNSTEIPITIIGGTLYIRNSCGKELSRHHVYGLDEFKGADFKLSLPPKSEIVGHLMVGFQSSDALRLNIDEYGIGAEQFDFELILVDAREKRYSATMNKASVFVDGDFLWKVKQQKGIPHKFRTHR
;
A
#
# COMPACT_ATOMS: atom_id res chain seq x y z
N MET A 1 10.48 14.92 -13.09
CA MET A 1 11.75 15.24 -13.77
C MET A 1 12.81 15.62 -12.75
N ASP A 2 12.48 16.51 -11.82
CA ASP A 2 13.42 17.04 -10.81
C ASP A 2 14.01 15.98 -9.86
N TYR A 3 13.27 14.90 -9.59
CA TYR A 3 13.77 13.84 -8.70
C TYR A 3 15.02 13.12 -9.25
N ILE A 4 15.06 12.80 -10.55
CA ILE A 4 16.22 12.11 -11.15
C ILE A 4 17.44 13.04 -11.15
N ALA A 5 17.25 14.32 -11.49
CA ALA A 5 18.30 15.33 -11.37
C ALA A 5 18.83 15.41 -9.92
N ASN A 6 17.93 15.39 -8.93
CA ASN A 6 18.31 15.37 -7.52
C ASN A 6 19.12 14.12 -7.13
N LEU A 7 18.74 12.92 -7.61
CA LEU A 7 19.53 11.70 -7.42
C LEU A 7 20.93 11.83 -8.02
N ILE A 8 21.04 12.43 -9.21
CA ILE A 8 22.33 12.67 -9.86
C ILE A 8 23.16 13.69 -9.08
N GLU A 9 22.58 14.76 -8.55
CA GLU A 9 23.35 15.79 -7.85
C GLU A 9 23.75 15.38 -6.42
N HIS A 10 22.82 14.79 -5.68
CA HIS A 10 22.95 14.60 -4.23
C HIS A 10 22.90 13.13 -3.78
N GLY A 11 22.46 12.22 -4.65
CA GLY A 11 22.37 10.79 -4.31
C GLY A 11 23.74 10.13 -4.12
N TYR A 12 23.76 8.93 -3.57
CA TYR A 12 24.95 8.08 -3.48
C TYR A 12 24.54 6.63 -3.75
N GLU A 13 25.49 5.79 -4.15
CA GLU A 13 25.19 4.37 -4.38
C GLU A 13 24.71 3.68 -3.11
N CYS A 14 23.51 3.14 -3.16
CA CYS A 14 22.83 2.52 -2.03
C CYS A 14 21.85 1.47 -2.55
N ASP A 15 21.01 0.92 -1.67
CA ASP A 15 20.12 -0.19 -1.99
C ASP A 15 19.05 0.12 -3.05
N TYR A 16 18.79 1.40 -3.35
CA TYR A 16 17.84 1.84 -4.37
C TYR A 16 18.45 2.66 -5.52
N LEU A 17 19.74 2.99 -5.47
CA LEU A 17 20.40 3.82 -6.48
C LEU A 17 21.77 3.23 -6.86
N ASP A 18 22.03 3.15 -8.16
CA ASP A 18 23.29 2.66 -8.72
C ASP A 18 23.69 3.50 -9.95
N PHE A 19 24.96 3.85 -10.06
CA PHE A 19 25.48 4.62 -11.17
C PHE A 19 26.34 3.73 -12.06
N LYS A 20 26.04 3.74 -13.36
CA LYS A 20 26.82 3.00 -14.35
C LYS A 20 27.44 3.95 -15.35
N GLU A 21 28.75 3.82 -15.56
CA GLU A 21 29.45 4.62 -16.56
C GLU A 21 28.96 4.29 -17.98
N ARG A 22 28.74 3.01 -18.27
CA ARG A 22 28.42 2.52 -19.61
C ARG A 22 27.10 1.77 -19.65
N GLN A 23 26.45 1.88 -20.79
CA GLN A 23 25.22 1.17 -21.07
C GLN A 23 25.44 -0.34 -21.23
N TYR A 24 24.41 -1.13 -20.95
CA TYR A 24 24.41 -2.57 -21.15
C TYR A 24 24.18 -2.91 -22.62
N HIS A 25 25.25 -3.14 -23.37
CA HIS A 25 25.16 -3.75 -24.70
C HIS A 25 24.91 -5.26 -24.59
N LYS A 26 24.69 -5.95 -25.72
CA LYS A 26 24.35 -7.38 -25.74
C LYS A 26 25.39 -8.25 -25.03
N GLU A 27 26.66 -7.88 -25.09
CA GLU A 27 27.78 -8.57 -24.43
C GLU A 27 27.69 -8.47 -22.90
N LYS A 28 27.02 -7.45 -22.38
CA LYS A 28 26.78 -7.20 -20.95
C LYS A 28 25.39 -7.64 -20.48
N SER A 29 24.73 -8.52 -21.23
CA SER A 29 23.41 -9.05 -20.85
C SER A 29 23.44 -9.73 -19.47
N MET A 30 24.54 -10.43 -19.13
CA MET A 30 24.69 -11.04 -17.80
C MET A 30 24.72 -9.97 -16.70
N ASP A 31 25.47 -8.88 -16.88
CA ASP A 31 25.59 -7.82 -15.88
C ASP A 31 24.25 -7.11 -15.66
N LEU A 32 23.50 -6.85 -16.75
CA LEU A 32 22.16 -6.29 -16.65
C LEU A 32 21.22 -7.19 -15.82
N LEU A 33 21.19 -8.49 -16.12
CA LEU A 33 20.34 -9.43 -15.40
C LEU A 33 20.70 -9.45 -13.90
N LYS A 34 21.99 -9.48 -13.57
CA LYS A 34 22.46 -9.41 -12.18
C LYS A 34 22.02 -8.13 -11.48
N ASP A 35 22.20 -6.99 -12.12
CA ASP A 35 21.96 -5.69 -11.49
C ASP A 35 20.47 -5.39 -11.32
N LEU A 36 19.64 -5.71 -12.33
CA LEU A 36 18.18 -5.58 -12.21
C LEU A 36 17.59 -6.55 -11.17
N MET A 37 18.04 -7.81 -11.17
CA MET A 37 17.61 -8.79 -10.17
C MET A 37 17.98 -8.36 -8.74
N ALA A 38 19.23 -7.92 -8.54
CA ALA A 38 19.71 -7.49 -7.24
C ALA A 38 18.96 -6.26 -6.73
N MET A 39 18.71 -5.28 -7.60
CA MET A 39 17.89 -4.12 -7.28
C MET A 39 16.47 -4.53 -6.90
N ALA A 40 15.82 -5.35 -7.73
CA ALA A 40 14.46 -5.82 -7.48
C ALA A 40 14.34 -6.54 -6.13
N ASN A 41 15.38 -7.26 -5.70
CA ASN A 41 15.44 -7.96 -4.43
C ASN A 41 15.91 -7.13 -3.22
N SER A 42 16.31 -5.88 -3.40
CA SER A 42 16.80 -5.03 -2.29
C SER A 42 15.72 -4.81 -1.22
N ARG A 43 16.16 -4.42 -0.01
CA ARG A 43 15.24 -4.19 1.12
C ARG A 43 14.45 -2.89 0.99
N HIS A 44 14.84 -1.99 0.09
CA HIS A 44 14.18 -0.72 -0.14
C HIS A 44 12.72 -0.88 -0.62
N ILE A 45 11.83 -0.13 0.01
CA ILE A 45 10.42 0.01 -0.37
C ILE A 45 10.29 1.24 -1.24
N GLY A 46 9.74 1.08 -2.45
CA GLY A 46 9.60 2.14 -3.44
C GLY A 46 10.45 1.92 -4.70
N ASP A 47 10.46 2.96 -5.53
CA ASP A 47 11.12 2.99 -6.83
C ASP A 47 12.65 2.95 -6.69
N LYS A 48 13.31 2.20 -7.58
CA LYS A 48 14.76 2.02 -7.59
C LYS A 48 15.32 2.42 -8.95
N PHE A 49 16.55 2.91 -8.96
CA PHE A 49 17.13 3.58 -10.12
C PHE A 49 18.52 3.05 -10.45
N ILE A 50 18.74 2.70 -11.70
CA ILE A 50 20.08 2.53 -12.26
C ILE A 50 20.26 3.64 -13.30
N ILE A 51 21.20 4.55 -13.05
CA ILE A 51 21.45 5.72 -13.90
C ILE A 51 22.74 5.49 -14.68
N ILE A 52 22.60 5.44 -16.00
CA ILE A 52 23.67 5.15 -16.96
C ILE A 52 24.22 6.45 -17.54
N GLY A 53 25.52 6.48 -17.79
CA GLY A 53 26.26 7.63 -18.30
C GLY A 53 26.82 8.50 -17.19
N VAL A 54 26.92 7.94 -15.96
CA VAL A 54 27.47 8.61 -14.79
C VAL A 54 28.56 7.74 -14.19
N LYS A 55 29.73 8.31 -13.99
CA LYS A 55 30.84 7.65 -13.29
C LYS A 55 30.93 8.20 -11.88
N ASP A 56 30.68 7.35 -10.89
CA ASP A 56 30.85 7.72 -9.49
C ASP A 56 32.34 7.69 -9.11
N ARG A 57 32.83 8.77 -8.49
CA ARG A 57 34.21 8.92 -8.02
C ARG A 57 34.21 9.52 -6.61
N PRO A 58 35.27 9.30 -5.81
CA PRO A 58 35.38 9.91 -4.48
C PRO A 58 35.28 11.45 -4.46
N GLU A 59 35.69 12.11 -5.54
CA GLU A 59 35.69 13.57 -5.70
C GLU A 59 34.35 14.13 -6.23
N GLY A 60 33.40 13.25 -6.56
CA GLY A 60 32.11 13.60 -7.14
C GLY A 60 31.80 12.82 -8.42
N LYS A 61 30.57 13.01 -8.93
CA LYS A 61 30.08 12.28 -10.11
C LYS A 61 30.49 12.98 -11.40
N GLU A 62 31.06 12.21 -12.31
CA GLU A 62 31.41 12.66 -13.65
C GLU A 62 30.32 12.22 -14.65
N ILE A 63 29.72 13.18 -15.36
CA ILE A 63 28.70 12.94 -16.37
C ILE A 63 29.39 12.61 -17.70
N LYS A 64 29.28 11.36 -18.15
CA LYS A 64 29.79 10.89 -19.44
C LYS A 64 28.74 10.99 -20.54
N GLY A 65 27.49 10.69 -20.20
CA GLY A 65 26.42 10.55 -21.19
C GLY A 65 26.52 9.26 -22.01
N ILE A 66 25.53 9.08 -22.88
CA ILE A 66 25.40 8.01 -23.86
C ILE A 66 25.27 8.69 -25.23
N ASP A 67 25.93 8.18 -26.26
CA ASP A 67 25.66 8.64 -27.63
C ASP A 67 24.17 8.34 -27.97
N PRO A 68 23.37 9.36 -28.33
CA PRO A 68 21.96 9.16 -28.67
C PRO A 68 21.70 8.12 -29.77
N LYS A 69 22.70 7.88 -30.65
CA LYS A 69 22.64 6.88 -31.74
C LYS A 69 22.88 5.44 -31.26
N GLU A 70 23.54 5.27 -30.13
CA GLU A 70 23.87 3.95 -29.55
C GLU A 70 22.87 3.51 -28.47
N PHE A 71 21.87 4.36 -28.18
CA PHE A 71 20.86 4.09 -27.18
C PHE A 71 20.02 2.86 -27.56
N VAL A 72 19.91 1.89 -26.64
CA VAL A 72 19.25 0.61 -26.89
C VAL A 72 17.76 0.76 -26.64
N ASP A 73 16.95 0.14 -27.50
CA ASP A 73 15.51 0.09 -27.31
C ASP A 73 15.14 -0.63 -26.00
N SER A 74 14.30 0.00 -25.18
CA SER A 74 13.78 -0.58 -23.93
C SER A 74 13.18 -1.98 -24.11
N SER A 75 12.59 -2.27 -25.27
CA SER A 75 11.96 -3.54 -25.61
C SER A 75 12.96 -4.70 -25.61
N ASN A 76 14.22 -4.43 -26.01
CA ASN A 76 15.29 -5.43 -25.97
C ASN A 76 15.62 -5.84 -24.52
N TYR A 77 15.68 -4.86 -23.61
CA TYR A 77 15.89 -5.14 -22.19
C TYR A 77 14.70 -5.87 -21.58
N LYS A 78 13.47 -5.42 -21.87
CA LYS A 78 12.25 -6.06 -21.37
C LYS A 78 12.18 -7.53 -21.79
N GLN A 79 12.41 -7.82 -23.07
CA GLN A 79 12.41 -9.19 -23.60
C GLN A 79 13.53 -10.05 -22.97
N LEU A 80 14.73 -9.50 -22.79
CA LEU A 80 15.84 -10.21 -22.16
C LEU A 80 15.53 -10.57 -20.70
N VAL A 81 15.00 -9.62 -19.91
CA VAL A 81 14.66 -9.82 -18.50
C VAL A 81 13.51 -10.82 -18.36
N LEU A 82 12.41 -10.64 -19.10
CA LEU A 82 11.24 -11.51 -19.07
C LEU A 82 11.58 -12.98 -19.35
N ASN A 83 12.49 -13.21 -20.30
CA ASN A 83 12.88 -14.55 -20.71
C ASN A 83 13.80 -15.28 -19.71
N ASN A 84 14.40 -14.57 -18.75
CA ASN A 84 15.47 -15.11 -17.91
C ASN A 84 15.23 -14.95 -16.40
N ILE A 85 14.35 -14.04 -15.96
CA ILE A 85 14.06 -13.81 -14.54
C ILE A 85 12.58 -14.12 -14.26
N GLU A 86 12.32 -14.67 -13.07
CA GLU A 86 10.98 -14.84 -12.52
C GLU A 86 10.92 -14.42 -11.04
N PRO A 87 9.76 -13.89 -10.56
CA PRO A 87 8.65 -13.39 -11.37
C PRO A 87 9.06 -12.20 -12.26
N GLU A 88 8.15 -11.69 -13.10
CA GLU A 88 8.49 -10.60 -14.00
C GLU A 88 8.88 -9.32 -13.22
N ILE A 89 10.07 -8.78 -13.51
CA ILE A 89 10.50 -7.49 -12.95
C ILE A 89 9.82 -6.36 -13.73
N GLN A 90 9.07 -5.53 -13.01
CA GLN A 90 8.45 -4.33 -13.58
C GLN A 90 9.46 -3.18 -13.60
N PHE A 91 9.80 -2.69 -14.80
CA PHE A 91 10.70 -1.56 -14.98
C PHE A 91 10.46 -0.79 -16.28
N ASP A 92 10.87 0.48 -16.26
CA ASP A 92 10.98 1.33 -17.44
C ASP A 92 12.44 1.66 -17.74
N TYR A 93 12.75 1.82 -19.03
CA TYR A 93 14.05 2.32 -19.49
C TYR A 93 13.84 3.47 -20.46
N PHE A 94 14.35 4.66 -20.13
CA PHE A 94 14.14 5.87 -20.91
C PHE A 94 15.34 6.81 -20.92
N LYS A 95 15.35 7.73 -21.89
CA LYS A 95 16.35 8.80 -22.02
C LYS A 95 16.06 9.93 -21.04
N PHE A 96 17.11 10.45 -20.40
CA PHE A 96 17.02 11.62 -19.53
C PHE A 96 18.11 12.63 -19.90
N GLU A 97 17.72 13.83 -20.31
CA GLU A 97 18.67 14.90 -20.63
C GLU A 97 19.11 15.61 -19.35
N TYR A 98 20.42 15.69 -19.14
CA TYR A 98 21.00 16.32 -17.96
C TYR A 98 22.31 17.02 -18.30
N LYS A 99 22.36 18.33 -18.06
CA LYS A 99 23.53 19.19 -18.32
C LYS A 99 24.12 19.02 -19.73
N GLY A 100 23.24 18.89 -20.74
CA GLY A 100 23.63 18.71 -22.15
C GLY A 100 24.04 17.28 -22.55
N HIS A 101 23.99 16.32 -21.62
CA HIS A 101 24.24 14.90 -21.87
C HIS A 101 22.95 14.09 -21.85
N VAL A 102 22.87 13.06 -22.69
CA VAL A 102 21.79 12.07 -22.65
C VAL A 102 22.20 10.94 -21.72
N LEU A 103 21.40 10.67 -20.69
CA LEU A 103 21.54 9.56 -19.76
C LEU A 103 20.48 8.49 -20.04
N GLY A 104 20.76 7.26 -19.62
CA GLY A 104 19.79 6.17 -19.62
C GLY A 104 19.33 5.88 -18.20
N VAL A 105 18.03 5.79 -17.97
CA VAL A 105 17.50 5.55 -16.62
C VAL A 105 16.68 4.27 -16.63
N PHE A 106 17.10 3.28 -15.84
CA PHE A 106 16.21 2.21 -15.43
C PHE A 106 15.45 2.65 -14.18
N LYS A 107 14.12 2.65 -14.25
CA LYS A 107 13.23 2.83 -13.11
C LYS A 107 12.56 1.49 -12.81
N ILE A 108 12.91 0.88 -11.69
CA ILE A 108 12.39 -0.42 -11.25
C ILE A 108 11.35 -0.17 -10.16
N TYR A 109 10.15 -0.74 -10.29
CA TYR A 109 9.01 -0.46 -9.43
C TYR A 109 8.21 -1.74 -9.18
N LYS A 110 7.22 -1.68 -8.28
CA LYS A 110 6.34 -2.82 -7.92
C LYS A 110 7.13 -4.12 -7.66
N THR A 111 8.06 -4.03 -6.71
CA THR A 111 9.01 -5.11 -6.40
C THR A 111 8.59 -5.94 -5.19
N GLU A 112 7.28 -6.12 -4.98
CA GLU A 112 6.75 -6.78 -3.78
C GLU A 112 6.78 -8.31 -3.89
N ASP A 113 6.87 -8.86 -5.11
CA ASP A 113 6.88 -10.31 -5.34
C ASP A 113 8.29 -10.94 -5.29
N LYS A 114 9.11 -10.52 -4.33
CA LYS A 114 10.43 -11.11 -4.06
C LYS A 114 10.26 -12.54 -3.54
N PRO A 115 11.17 -13.50 -3.78
CA PRO A 115 12.44 -13.35 -4.51
C PRO A 115 12.28 -13.32 -6.03
N TYR A 116 13.03 -12.43 -6.67
CA TYR A 116 13.32 -12.46 -8.11
C TYR A 116 14.57 -13.32 -8.37
N MET A 117 14.47 -14.34 -9.21
CA MET A 117 15.54 -15.29 -9.46
C MET A 117 15.63 -15.67 -10.93
N MET A 118 16.75 -16.29 -11.31
CA MET A 118 16.94 -16.80 -12.66
C MET A 118 15.96 -17.95 -12.94
N ARG A 119 15.06 -17.74 -13.90
CA ARG A 119 14.10 -18.72 -14.42
C ARG A 119 14.78 -19.90 -15.11
N LYS A 120 15.94 -19.64 -15.72
CA LYS A 120 16.71 -20.63 -16.48
C LYS A 120 18.17 -20.25 -16.49
N LYS A 121 19.02 -21.22 -16.84
CA LYS A 121 20.44 -20.98 -17.08
C LYS A 121 20.65 -19.96 -18.20
N TYR A 122 21.47 -18.94 -17.96
CA TYR A 122 21.88 -17.94 -18.96
C TYR A 122 23.29 -17.43 -18.65
N SER A 123 24.23 -17.60 -19.58
CA SER A 123 25.59 -17.03 -19.53
C SER A 123 26.23 -16.99 -18.13
N GLY A 124 26.69 -18.13 -17.63
CA GLY A 124 27.33 -18.24 -16.31
C GLY A 124 26.38 -18.18 -15.11
N LEU A 125 25.16 -17.64 -15.26
CA LEU A 125 24.09 -17.71 -14.26
C LEU A 125 23.35 -19.04 -14.38
N LYS A 126 23.08 -19.67 -13.25
CA LYS A 126 22.33 -20.92 -13.13
C LYS A 126 20.86 -20.62 -12.83
N GLU A 127 20.01 -21.58 -13.16
CA GLU A 127 18.61 -21.58 -12.72
C GLU A 127 18.53 -21.51 -11.19
N GLY A 128 17.63 -20.69 -10.67
CA GLY A 128 17.48 -20.41 -9.24
C GLY A 128 18.52 -19.45 -8.65
N ASP A 129 19.52 -18.98 -9.41
CA ASP A 129 20.43 -17.94 -8.93
C ASP A 129 19.62 -16.70 -8.54
N CYS A 130 19.81 -16.25 -7.31
CA CYS A 130 19.11 -15.11 -6.73
C CYS A 130 20.15 -14.14 -6.14
N LEU A 131 20.14 -12.91 -6.64
CA LEU A 131 21.02 -11.84 -6.18
C LEU A 131 20.20 -10.79 -5.43
N ILE A 132 20.79 -10.20 -4.40
CA ILE A 132 20.22 -9.11 -3.61
C ILE A 132 21.24 -7.98 -3.48
N ARG A 133 20.78 -6.75 -3.66
CA ARG A 133 21.57 -5.55 -3.40
C ARG A 133 21.54 -5.18 -1.91
N LYS A 134 22.72 -4.96 -1.34
CA LYS A 134 22.95 -4.53 0.05
C LYS A 134 23.93 -3.37 0.06
N GLY A 135 23.42 -2.17 0.33
CA GLY A 135 24.18 -0.94 0.11
C GLY A 135 24.51 -0.79 -1.38
N SER A 136 25.78 -0.53 -1.70
CA SER A 136 26.27 -0.43 -3.09
C SER A 136 26.70 -1.76 -3.73
N THR A 137 26.49 -2.89 -3.05
CA THR A 137 27.01 -4.20 -3.50
C THR A 137 25.90 -5.19 -3.83
N ASN A 138 26.14 -6.02 -4.87
CA ASN A 138 25.27 -7.12 -5.24
C ASN A 138 25.86 -8.44 -4.72
N THR A 139 25.06 -9.20 -3.99
CA THR A 139 25.49 -10.46 -3.34
C THR A 139 24.50 -11.58 -3.60
N VAL A 140 24.96 -12.83 -3.59
CA VAL A 140 24.07 -14.00 -3.66
C VAL A 140 23.21 -14.02 -2.40
N ALA A 141 21.90 -14.18 -2.58
CA ALA A 141 20.93 -14.23 -1.49
C ALA A 141 21.25 -15.42 -0.56
N LYS A 142 21.30 -15.14 0.74
CA LYS A 142 21.47 -16.14 1.79
C LYS A 142 20.13 -16.43 2.45
N ARG A 143 20.07 -17.48 3.28
CA ARG A 143 18.85 -17.89 4.02
C ARG A 143 18.11 -16.71 4.66
N SER A 144 18.81 -15.84 5.39
CA SER A 144 18.20 -14.67 6.05
C SER A 144 17.55 -13.68 5.08
N ASP A 145 18.06 -13.60 3.85
CA ASP A 145 17.49 -12.74 2.82
C ASP A 145 16.18 -13.34 2.31
N TYR A 146 16.13 -14.65 2.10
CA TYR A 146 14.89 -15.37 1.77
C TYR A 146 13.86 -15.23 2.89
N ASP A 147 14.25 -15.42 4.15
CA ASP A 147 13.35 -15.24 5.30
C ASP A 147 12.72 -13.84 5.25
N TYR A 148 13.50 -12.79 4.98
CA TYR A 148 13.00 -11.43 4.82
C TYR A 148 12.07 -11.26 3.61
N MET A 149 12.42 -11.85 2.45
CA MET A 149 11.60 -11.75 1.24
C MET A 149 10.23 -12.41 1.44
N TYR A 150 10.20 -13.59 2.08
CA TYR A 150 8.95 -14.32 2.33
C TYR A 150 8.11 -13.71 3.45
N LEU A 151 8.73 -13.22 4.55
CA LEU A 151 7.99 -12.58 5.64
C LEU A 151 7.27 -11.30 5.20
N ASN A 152 7.73 -10.64 4.14
CA ASN A 152 7.08 -9.47 3.57
C ASN A 152 6.06 -9.80 2.47
N LYS A 153 5.76 -11.07 2.21
CA LYS A 153 4.69 -11.43 1.29
C LYS A 153 3.33 -11.24 1.95
N GLY A 154 2.44 -10.59 1.21
CA GLY A 154 1.05 -10.36 1.60
C GLY A 154 0.80 -8.98 2.19
N GLN A 155 -0.48 -8.65 2.23
CA GLN A 155 -1.01 -7.42 2.76
C GLN A 155 -2.24 -7.71 3.61
N TYR A 156 -2.54 -6.75 4.49
CA TYR A 156 -3.82 -6.72 5.16
C TYR A 156 -4.73 -5.79 4.37
N GLU A 157 -5.86 -6.32 3.94
CA GLU A 157 -6.86 -5.58 3.16
C GLU A 157 -8.13 -5.42 3.97
N ILE A 158 -8.76 -4.27 3.78
CA ILE A 158 -10.07 -3.95 4.32
C ILE A 158 -10.96 -3.65 3.10
N ARG A 159 -12.13 -4.28 3.01
CA ARG A 159 -13.14 -3.98 2.00
C ARG A 159 -14.50 -3.81 2.66
N PHE A 160 -15.23 -2.77 2.30
CA PHE A 160 -16.64 -2.64 2.64
C PHE A 160 -17.46 -3.54 1.72
N LEU A 161 -18.41 -4.29 2.28
CA LEU A 161 -19.36 -5.09 1.48
C LEU A 161 -20.66 -4.35 1.21
N GLU A 162 -21.00 -3.42 2.10
CA GLU A 162 -22.20 -2.62 2.00
C GLU A 162 -21.87 -1.14 1.87
N HIS A 163 -22.72 -0.42 1.15
CA HIS A 163 -22.61 1.04 0.95
C HIS A 163 -23.36 1.83 2.04
N ALA A 164 -23.59 1.23 3.20
CA ALA A 164 -24.39 1.83 4.25
C ALA A 164 -23.87 1.50 5.66
N LEU A 165 -23.95 2.48 6.55
CA LEU A 165 -23.77 2.30 7.99
C LEU A 165 -25.14 2.19 8.66
N HIS A 166 -25.36 1.15 9.46
CA HIS A 166 -26.63 0.86 10.11
C HIS A 166 -26.54 1.13 11.62
N ALA A 167 -27.01 2.30 12.05
CA ALA A 167 -27.15 2.66 13.45
C ALA A 167 -28.48 2.15 14.00
N VAL A 168 -28.53 0.84 14.30
CA VAL A 168 -29.74 0.14 14.79
C VAL A 168 -29.55 -0.48 16.18
N HIS A 169 -28.32 -0.50 16.71
CA HIS A 169 -27.96 -1.07 18.00
C HIS A 169 -27.93 0.01 19.09
N ASP A 170 -29.09 0.59 19.38
CA ASP A 170 -29.25 1.72 20.31
C ASP A 170 -28.97 1.37 21.77
N VAL A 171 -29.20 0.12 22.17
CA VAL A 171 -28.86 -0.41 23.51
C VAL A 171 -27.35 -0.37 23.74
N GLU A 172 -26.57 -0.86 22.78
CA GLU A 172 -25.11 -0.91 22.84
C GLU A 172 -24.46 0.44 22.45
N GLY A 173 -25.24 1.39 21.92
CA GLY A 173 -24.74 2.66 21.43
C GLY A 173 -23.81 2.49 20.21
N CYS A 174 -24.18 1.57 19.31
CA CYS A 174 -23.37 1.22 18.14
C CYS A 174 -24.13 1.27 16.82
N ALA A 175 -23.36 1.45 15.75
CA ALA A 175 -23.73 1.17 14.38
C ALA A 175 -22.90 0.01 13.85
N SER A 176 -23.40 -0.66 12.82
CA SER A 176 -22.75 -1.78 12.17
C SER A 176 -22.56 -1.51 10.68
N ILE A 177 -21.46 -2.00 10.12
CA ILE A 177 -21.18 -1.99 8.68
C ILE A 177 -20.48 -3.29 8.30
N GLU A 178 -20.95 -3.95 7.25
CA GLU A 178 -20.36 -5.21 6.80
C GLU A 178 -19.01 -4.98 6.11
N VAL A 179 -17.98 -5.70 6.56
CA VAL A 179 -16.63 -5.61 6.04
C VAL A 179 -16.02 -6.99 5.82
N VAL A 180 -15.07 -7.05 4.89
CA VAL A 180 -14.11 -8.14 4.75
C VAL A 180 -12.74 -7.66 5.20
N LEU A 181 -12.12 -8.44 6.08
CA LEU A 181 -10.77 -8.23 6.55
C LEU A 181 -9.92 -9.42 6.10
N THR A 182 -8.95 -9.17 5.23
CA THR A 182 -8.12 -10.22 4.64
C THR A 182 -6.69 -10.09 5.15
N ASN A 183 -6.15 -11.12 5.78
CA ASN A 183 -4.73 -11.24 6.09
C ASN A 183 -4.06 -12.21 5.10
N SER A 184 -3.45 -11.68 4.04
CA SER A 184 -2.68 -12.49 3.08
C SER A 184 -1.21 -12.65 3.48
N THR A 185 -0.81 -12.14 4.65
CA THR A 185 0.59 -12.25 5.13
C THR A 185 0.91 -13.64 5.69
N GLU A 186 2.20 -13.93 5.86
CA GLU A 186 2.70 -15.18 6.48
C GLU A 186 2.65 -15.16 8.02
N ILE A 187 2.21 -14.06 8.63
CA ILE A 187 2.20 -13.87 10.09
C ILE A 187 0.83 -13.41 10.57
N PRO A 188 0.44 -13.72 11.82
CA PRO A 188 -0.81 -13.24 12.36
C PRO A 188 -0.81 -11.71 12.47
N ILE A 189 -1.98 -11.11 12.24
CA ILE A 189 -2.22 -9.68 12.44
C ILE A 189 -3.30 -9.53 13.50
N THR A 190 -2.97 -8.83 14.58
CA THR A 190 -3.91 -8.52 15.65
C THR A 190 -4.27 -7.05 15.59
N ILE A 191 -5.49 -6.75 15.17
CA ILE A 191 -6.05 -5.41 15.24
C ILE A 191 -6.40 -5.11 16.69
N ILE A 192 -5.94 -3.98 17.19
CA ILE A 192 -6.12 -3.52 18.59
C ILE A 192 -7.00 -2.28 18.69
N GLY A 193 -7.43 -1.73 17.55
CA GLY A 193 -8.28 -0.56 17.53
C GLY A 193 -8.56 -0.10 16.11
N GLY A 194 -9.49 0.84 16.00
CA GLY A 194 -9.83 1.44 14.73
C GLY A 194 -10.77 2.62 14.89
N THR A 195 -10.94 3.37 13.82
CA THR A 195 -11.88 4.49 13.74
C THR A 195 -12.44 4.59 12.34
N LEU A 196 -13.75 4.66 12.24
CA LEU A 196 -14.48 5.02 11.05
C LEU A 196 -14.76 6.52 11.06
N TYR A 197 -14.27 7.22 10.04
CA TYR A 197 -14.54 8.62 9.80
C TYR A 197 -15.62 8.75 8.73
N ILE A 198 -16.59 9.62 8.98
CA ILE A 198 -17.61 9.99 7.99
C ILE A 198 -17.36 11.43 7.57
N ARG A 199 -17.20 11.63 6.27
CA ARG A 199 -16.90 12.93 5.66
C ARG A 199 -17.94 13.30 4.62
N ASN A 200 -18.02 14.59 4.33
CA ASN A 200 -18.75 15.08 3.16
C ASN A 200 -17.88 14.98 1.89
N SER A 201 -18.49 15.25 0.74
CA SER A 201 -17.84 15.26 -0.58
C SER A 201 -16.69 16.26 -0.75
N CYS A 202 -16.56 17.23 0.17
CA CYS A 202 -15.45 18.18 0.20
C CYS A 202 -14.28 17.70 1.10
N GLY A 203 -14.37 16.50 1.67
CA GLY A 203 -13.38 15.93 2.57
C GLY A 203 -13.43 16.47 4.00
N LYS A 204 -14.48 17.21 4.38
CA LYS A 204 -14.65 17.68 5.77
C LYS A 204 -15.20 16.54 6.64
N GLU A 205 -14.55 16.30 7.78
CA GLU A 205 -15.06 15.38 8.81
C GLU A 205 -16.37 15.88 9.42
N LEU A 206 -17.39 15.03 9.40
CA LEU A 206 -18.70 15.27 10.01
C LEU A 206 -18.83 14.52 11.34
N SER A 207 -18.33 13.29 11.40
CA SER A 207 -18.35 12.45 12.61
C SER A 207 -17.25 11.40 12.58
N ARG A 208 -16.91 10.87 13.76
CA ARG A 208 -15.90 9.83 13.96
C ARG A 208 -16.42 8.77 14.92
N HIS A 209 -16.14 7.51 14.63
CA HIS A 209 -16.75 6.36 15.30
C HIS A 209 -15.67 5.34 15.66
N HIS A 210 -15.44 5.09 16.95
CA HIS A 210 -14.45 4.10 17.39
C HIS A 210 -14.94 2.69 17.13
N VAL A 211 -14.04 1.80 16.69
CA VAL A 211 -14.35 0.38 16.53
C VAL A 211 -14.42 -0.29 17.90
N TYR A 212 -15.51 -1.02 18.13
CA TYR A 212 -15.79 -1.71 19.39
C TYR A 212 -15.97 -3.22 19.23
N GLY A 213 -15.99 -3.76 18.01
CA GLY A 213 -16.34 -5.15 17.82
C GLY A 213 -16.40 -5.60 16.37
N LEU A 214 -16.50 -6.91 16.19
CA LEU A 214 -16.89 -7.57 14.95
C LEU A 214 -17.96 -8.59 15.31
N ASP A 215 -19.14 -8.48 14.69
CA ASP A 215 -20.41 -9.19 14.95
C ASP A 215 -21.02 -9.02 16.35
N GLU A 216 -20.20 -8.73 17.36
CA GLU A 216 -20.59 -8.48 18.74
C GLU A 216 -19.91 -7.23 19.31
N PHE A 217 -20.59 -6.51 20.20
CA PHE A 217 -20.00 -5.38 20.92
C PHE A 217 -19.03 -5.85 22.00
N LYS A 218 -17.75 -5.43 21.93
CA LYS A 218 -16.72 -5.70 22.95
C LYS A 218 -16.32 -4.46 23.74
N GLY A 219 -16.54 -3.27 23.18
CA GLY A 219 -16.16 -2.00 23.80
C GLY A 219 -14.67 -1.68 23.64
N ALA A 220 -14.10 -0.99 24.63
CA ALA A 220 -12.73 -0.46 24.57
C ALA A 220 -11.64 -1.54 24.53
N ASP A 221 -11.93 -2.76 24.98
CA ASP A 221 -11.02 -3.90 24.98
C ASP A 221 -10.98 -4.66 23.65
N PHE A 222 -11.56 -4.07 22.58
CA PHE A 222 -11.60 -4.67 21.25
C PHE A 222 -10.23 -5.15 20.78
N LYS A 223 -10.15 -6.45 20.48
CA LYS A 223 -9.02 -7.09 19.82
C LYS A 223 -9.55 -8.10 18.81
N LEU A 224 -8.98 -8.08 17.61
CA LEU A 224 -9.32 -9.01 16.55
C LEU A 224 -8.05 -9.61 15.96
N SER A 225 -7.85 -10.91 16.17
CA SER A 225 -6.69 -11.64 15.65
C SER A 225 -7.06 -12.35 14.35
N LEU A 226 -6.33 -12.08 13.28
CA LEU A 226 -6.45 -12.77 12.00
C LEU A 226 -5.22 -13.67 11.79
N PRO A 227 -5.39 -14.99 11.67
CA PRO A 227 -4.33 -15.90 11.29
C PRO A 227 -3.67 -15.53 9.95
N PRO A 228 -2.44 -16.00 9.66
CA PRO A 228 -1.87 -15.94 8.32
C PRO A 228 -2.81 -16.55 7.28
N LYS A 229 -2.79 -16.03 6.05
CA LYS A 229 -3.55 -16.55 4.90
C LYS A 229 -5.04 -16.80 5.21
N SER A 230 -5.67 -15.87 5.92
CA SER A 230 -7.06 -15.98 6.33
C SER A 230 -7.86 -14.75 5.94
N GLU A 231 -9.17 -14.92 5.93
CA GLU A 231 -10.14 -13.86 5.70
C GLU A 231 -11.28 -14.02 6.70
N ILE A 232 -11.81 -12.90 7.18
CA ILE A 232 -13.02 -12.86 8.00
C ILE A 232 -13.98 -11.84 7.40
N VAL A 233 -15.25 -12.23 7.38
CA VAL A 233 -16.38 -11.38 6.98
C VAL A 233 -17.26 -11.21 8.20
N GLY A 234 -17.71 -9.99 8.44
CA GLY A 234 -18.62 -9.72 9.56
C GLY A 234 -19.01 -8.25 9.65
N HIS A 235 -19.84 -7.97 10.64
CA HIS A 235 -20.36 -6.63 10.92
C HIS A 235 -19.41 -5.90 11.86
N LEU A 236 -18.70 -4.90 11.36
CA LEU A 236 -17.85 -4.07 12.19
C LEU A 236 -18.72 -3.16 13.07
N MET A 237 -18.62 -3.35 14.37
CA MET A 237 -19.37 -2.55 15.35
C MET A 237 -18.57 -1.27 15.64
N VAL A 238 -19.16 -0.13 15.36
CA VAL A 238 -18.58 1.20 15.63
C VAL A 238 -19.49 1.99 16.55
N GLY A 239 -18.92 2.80 17.43
CA GLY A 239 -19.71 3.66 18.32
C GLY A 239 -20.60 4.62 17.52
N PHE A 240 -21.83 4.83 17.97
CA PHE A 240 -22.75 5.79 17.37
C PHE A 240 -23.63 6.40 18.45
N GLN A 241 -23.90 7.69 18.38
CA GLN A 241 -24.73 8.40 19.37
C GLN A 241 -25.81 9.23 18.68
N SER A 242 -26.83 9.63 19.44
CA SER A 242 -27.90 10.49 18.92
C SER A 242 -27.42 11.88 18.46
N SER A 243 -26.24 12.33 18.92
CA SER A 243 -25.60 13.53 18.38
C SER A 243 -25.00 13.32 16.99
N ASP A 244 -24.63 12.10 16.63
CA ASP A 244 -24.10 11.80 15.30
C ASP A 244 -25.20 11.88 14.25
N ALA A 245 -26.41 11.42 14.58
CA ALA A 245 -27.59 11.63 13.74
C ALA A 245 -27.81 13.12 13.39
N LEU A 246 -27.60 14.03 14.36
CA LEU A 246 -27.67 15.47 14.11
C LEU A 246 -26.51 15.98 13.22
N ARG A 247 -25.27 15.56 13.49
CA ARG A 247 -24.09 15.98 12.71
C ARG A 247 -24.17 15.53 11.25
N LEU A 248 -24.81 14.38 11.03
CA LEU A 248 -25.00 13.76 9.72
C LEU A 248 -26.30 14.21 9.04
N ASN A 249 -27.01 15.21 9.59
CA ASN A 249 -28.27 15.72 9.05
C ASN A 249 -29.30 14.60 8.75
N ILE A 250 -29.37 13.58 9.61
CA ILE A 250 -30.35 12.50 9.48
C ILE A 250 -31.73 13.03 9.87
N ASP A 251 -32.75 12.67 9.10
CA ASP A 251 -34.13 13.06 9.35
C ASP A 251 -34.81 12.22 10.46
N GLU A 252 -36.05 12.57 10.80
CA GLU A 252 -36.85 11.88 11.82
C GLU A 252 -37.27 10.45 11.43
N TYR A 253 -37.10 10.10 10.16
CA TYR A 253 -37.37 8.78 9.59
C TYR A 253 -36.11 7.91 9.50
N GLY A 254 -34.95 8.44 9.91
CA GLY A 254 -33.71 7.68 9.96
C GLY A 254 -32.88 7.73 8.68
N ILE A 255 -33.21 8.63 7.75
CA ILE A 255 -32.59 8.71 6.43
C ILE A 255 -31.83 10.03 6.29
N GLY A 256 -30.59 9.97 5.81
CA GLY A 256 -29.84 11.14 5.37
C GLY A 256 -30.09 11.43 3.89
N ALA A 257 -30.31 12.69 3.53
CA ALA A 257 -30.40 13.11 2.12
C ALA A 257 -29.03 13.22 1.44
N GLU A 258 -27.95 13.26 2.23
CA GLU A 258 -26.58 13.39 1.76
C GLU A 258 -25.92 12.02 1.61
N GLN A 259 -25.04 11.92 0.60
CA GLN A 259 -24.12 10.80 0.47
C GLN A 259 -22.78 11.16 1.13
N PHE A 260 -22.16 10.20 1.79
CA PHE A 260 -20.96 10.40 2.58
C PHE A 260 -19.77 9.63 2.03
N ASP A 261 -18.58 10.10 2.37
CA ASP A 261 -17.34 9.39 2.15
C ASP A 261 -16.88 8.79 3.49
N PHE A 262 -16.77 7.47 3.52
CA PHE A 262 -16.29 6.71 4.68
C PHE A 262 -14.80 6.46 4.54
N GLU A 263 -14.07 6.63 5.64
CA GLU A 263 -12.69 6.16 5.77
C GLU A 263 -12.56 5.35 7.06
N LEU A 264 -12.30 4.05 6.92
CA LEU A 264 -12.00 3.18 8.05
C LEU A 264 -10.48 3.07 8.19
N ILE A 265 -9.98 3.38 9.38
CA ILE A 265 -8.58 3.17 9.75
C ILE A 265 -8.53 2.12 10.87
N LEU A 266 -7.83 1.02 10.65
CA LEU A 266 -7.53 0.00 11.66
C LEU A 266 -6.05 0.06 12.04
N VAL A 267 -5.74 -0.24 13.30
CA VAL A 267 -4.37 -0.24 13.84
C VAL A 267 -4.06 -1.61 14.44
N ASP A 268 -2.93 -2.21 14.06
CA ASP A 268 -2.47 -3.46 14.65
C ASP A 268 -1.56 -3.28 15.88
N ALA A 269 -1.28 -4.39 16.57
CA ALA A 269 -0.40 -4.44 17.73
C ALA A 269 1.06 -4.02 17.46
N ARG A 270 1.44 -3.81 16.20
CA ARG A 270 2.75 -3.32 15.76
C ARG A 270 2.68 -1.85 15.31
N GLU A 271 1.59 -1.17 15.64
CA GLU A 271 1.29 0.23 15.30
C GLU A 271 1.16 0.51 13.80
N LYS A 272 1.04 -0.53 12.96
CA LYS A 272 0.80 -0.35 11.53
C LYS A 272 -0.67 -0.01 11.30
N ARG A 273 -0.89 0.99 10.44
CA ARG A 273 -2.23 1.47 10.07
C ARG A 273 -2.63 0.89 8.72
N TYR A 274 -3.90 0.48 8.63
CA TYR A 274 -4.54 -0.01 7.43
C TYR A 274 -5.79 0.83 7.20
N SER A 275 -6.02 1.25 5.96
CA SER A 275 -7.13 2.13 5.62
C SER A 275 -7.93 1.61 4.44
N ALA A 276 -9.26 1.75 4.50
CA ALA A 276 -10.13 1.61 3.36
C ALA A 276 -11.04 2.83 3.25
N THR A 277 -11.37 3.21 2.02
CA THR A 277 -12.31 4.29 1.75
C THR A 277 -13.48 3.79 0.93
N MET A 278 -14.64 4.40 1.14
CA MET A 278 -15.84 4.14 0.36
C MET A 278 -16.56 5.46 0.12
N ASN A 279 -16.80 5.78 -1.14
CA ASN A 279 -17.49 7.00 -1.52
C ASN A 279 -18.97 6.72 -1.76
N LYS A 280 -19.79 7.77 -1.65
CA LYS A 280 -21.24 7.69 -1.91
C LYS A 280 -22.00 6.72 -0.98
N ALA A 281 -21.58 6.63 0.27
CA ALA A 281 -22.20 5.79 1.29
C ALA A 281 -23.41 6.46 1.93
N SER A 282 -24.33 5.66 2.46
CA SER A 282 -25.52 6.12 3.19
C SER A 282 -25.40 5.81 4.69
N VAL A 283 -26.17 6.50 5.51
CA VAL A 283 -26.30 6.20 6.95
C VAL A 283 -27.77 6.03 7.25
N PHE A 284 -28.12 4.88 7.82
CA PHE A 284 -29.47 4.57 8.29
C PHE A 284 -29.47 4.53 9.81
N VAL A 285 -30.43 5.22 10.43
CA VAL A 285 -30.51 5.35 11.89
C VAL A 285 -31.90 4.96 12.34
N ASP A 286 -32.01 4.08 13.33
CA ASP A 286 -33.29 3.70 13.92
C ASP A 286 -33.26 3.81 15.46
N GLY A 287 -34.43 3.68 16.08
CA GLY A 287 -34.59 3.54 17.51
C GLY A 287 -34.31 4.82 18.27
N ASP A 288 -33.71 4.67 19.44
CA ASP A 288 -33.47 5.78 20.35
C ASP A 288 -32.38 6.73 19.85
N PHE A 289 -31.56 6.35 18.86
CA PHE A 289 -30.60 7.29 18.25
C PHE A 289 -31.27 8.55 17.66
N LEU A 290 -32.54 8.48 17.27
CA LEU A 290 -33.27 9.60 16.67
C LEU A 290 -33.85 10.59 17.70
N TRP A 291 -33.70 10.36 19.01
CA TRP A 291 -34.39 11.16 20.03
C TRP A 291 -34.05 12.65 19.95
N LYS A 292 -32.78 13.00 19.67
CA LYS A 292 -32.34 14.41 19.55
C LYS A 292 -32.87 15.07 18.27
N VAL A 293 -32.91 14.34 17.16
CA VAL A 293 -33.46 14.81 15.87
C VAL A 293 -34.96 15.12 16.05
N LYS A 294 -35.71 14.19 16.64
CA LYS A 294 -37.14 14.35 16.91
C LYS A 294 -37.43 15.51 17.87
N GLN A 295 -36.61 15.65 18.91
CA GLN A 295 -36.73 16.77 19.86
C GLN A 295 -36.59 18.13 19.17
N GLN A 296 -35.62 18.30 18.26
CA GLN A 296 -35.45 19.55 17.51
C GLN A 296 -36.66 19.88 16.62
N LYS A 297 -37.38 18.87 16.14
CA LYS A 297 -38.59 19.03 15.33
C LYS A 297 -39.89 19.12 16.15
N GLY A 298 -39.81 19.11 17.48
CA GLY A 298 -40.98 19.10 18.36
C GLY A 298 -41.79 17.80 18.30
N ILE A 299 -41.20 16.71 17.81
CA ILE A 299 -41.83 15.40 17.71
C ILE A 299 -41.59 14.65 19.04
N PRO A 300 -42.63 14.20 19.75
CA PRO A 300 -42.46 13.44 20.97
C PRO A 300 -41.80 12.09 20.69
N HIS A 301 -40.71 11.79 21.40
CA HIS A 301 -40.01 10.50 21.32
C HIS A 301 -40.32 9.65 22.56
N LYS A 302 -40.77 8.41 22.36
CA LYS A 302 -40.93 7.42 23.43
C LYS A 302 -39.73 6.49 23.40
N PHE A 303 -38.89 6.58 24.43
CA PHE A 303 -37.75 5.67 24.60
C PHE A 303 -38.20 4.23 24.70
N ARG A 304 -37.46 3.32 24.09
CA ARG A 304 -37.73 1.88 24.21
C ARG A 304 -37.50 1.49 25.67
N THR A 305 -38.53 0.97 26.34
CA THR A 305 -38.36 0.40 27.68
C THR A 305 -37.61 -0.92 27.54
N HIS A 306 -36.34 -0.96 27.97
CA HIS A 306 -35.56 -2.19 28.04
C HIS A 306 -36.26 -3.17 29.01
N ARG A 307 -36.62 -4.35 28.52
CA ARG A 307 -37.02 -5.51 29.33
C ARG A 307 -35.87 -6.50 29.38
#